data_AF-A0A451CSI1-F1
#
_entry.id   AF-A0A451CSI1-F1
#
_cell.length_a   1.000
_cell.length_b   1.000
_cell.length_c   1.000
_cell.angle_alpha   90.00
_cell.angle_beta   90.00
_cell.angle_gamma   90.00
#
_symmetry.space_group_name_H-M   'P 1'
#
loop_
_entity.id
_entity.type
_entity.pdbx_description
1 polymer ?
#
loop_
_entity_poly.entity_id
_entity_poly.type
_entity_poly.pdbx_seq_one_letter_code
_entity_poly.pdbx_strand_id
1 'polypeptide(L)' 'MRIYLDSCSLQRPLDDQTQLRIRVETEAVVSILAAAQAGDVILLNSEALEYETGRIPDEQRRTEVAAVLASANE' A
#
# COMPACT_ATOMS: atom_id res chain seq x y z
N MET A 1 9.65 -10.85 9.09
CA MET A 1 8.53 -11.52 8.39
C MET A 1 8.32 -10.84 7.04
N ARG A 2 7.95 -11.55 5.97
CA ARG A 2 7.71 -10.95 4.65
C ARG A 2 6.22 -10.76 4.41
N ILE A 3 5.80 -9.59 3.95
CA ILE A 3 4.40 -9.25 3.70
C ILE A 3 4.27 -8.73 2.28
N TYR A 4 3.31 -9.27 1.54
CA TYR A 4 2.88 -8.76 0.25
C TYR A 4 1.52 -8.09 0.42
N LEU A 5 1.40 -6.83 -0.01
CA LEU A 5 0.13 -6.10 -0.03
C LEU A 5 -0.37 -6.02 -1.46
N ASP A 6 -1.64 -6.39 -1.65
CA ASP A 6 -2.31 -6.19 -2.93
C ASP A 6 -2.48 -4.69 -3.27
N SER A 7 -2.61 -4.35 -4.55
CA SER A 7 -2.75 -2.98 -5.02
C SER A 7 -3.96 -2.27 -4.39
N CYS A 8 -5.07 -2.99 -4.17
CA CYS A 8 -6.23 -2.44 -3.50
C CYS A 8 -5.99 -2.15 -2.01
N SER A 9 -5.18 -2.96 -1.34
CA SER A 9 -4.81 -2.75 0.07
C SER A 9 -4.00 -1.46 0.24
N LEU A 10 -3.04 -1.23 -0.66
CA LEU A 10 -2.23 0.01 -0.67
C LEU A 10 -3.06 1.28 -0.91
N GLN A 11 -4.21 1.13 -1.57
CA GLN A 11 -5.11 2.24 -1.87
C GLN A 11 -6.14 2.52 -0.77
N ARG A 12 -6.29 1.65 0.25
CA ARG A 12 -7.25 1.84 1.34
C ARG A 12 -7.15 3.18 2.07
N PRO A 13 -5.95 3.71 2.39
CA PRO A 13 -5.83 5.03 3.01
C PRO A 13 -6.38 6.17 2.16
N LEU A 14 -6.53 5.96 0.86
CA LEU A 14 -7.00 6.94 -0.12
C LEU A 14 -8.48 6.75 -0.45
N ASP A 15 -9.10 5.65 -0.04
CA ASP A 15 -10.53 5.39 -0.24
C ASP A 15 -11.40 6.28 0.67
N ASP A 16 -12.70 6.31 0.39
CA ASP A 16 -13.69 7.03 1.21
C ASP A 16 -13.75 6.45 2.64
N GLN A 17 -13.22 7.22 3.59
CA GLN A 17 -13.14 6.87 5.00
C GLN A 17 -14.49 6.99 5.74
N THR A 18 -15.60 7.34 5.08
CA THR A 18 -16.91 7.36 5.73
C THR A 18 -17.38 5.95 6.13
N GLN A 19 -16.90 4.91 5.45
CA GLN A 19 -17.24 3.53 5.75
C GLN A 19 -16.33 2.96 6.84
N LEU A 20 -16.91 2.47 7.93
CA LEU A 20 -16.17 1.89 9.05
C LEU A 20 -15.20 0.78 8.61
N ARG A 21 -15.62 -0.07 7.67
CA ARG A 21 -14.78 -1.14 7.13
C ARG A 21 -13.49 -0.59 6.51
N ILE A 22 -13.60 0.45 5.68
CA ILE A 22 -12.46 1.06 5.00
C ILE A 22 -11.50 1.67 6.02
N ARG A 23 -12.02 2.29 7.09
CA ARG A 23 -11.18 2.83 8.18
C ARG A 23 -10.38 1.75 8.90
N VAL A 24 -11.01 0.63 9.23
CA VAL A 24 -10.32 -0.48 9.92
C VAL A 24 -9.28 -1.12 9.00
N GLU A 25 -9.61 -1.35 7.73
CA GLU A 25 -8.64 -1.87 6.74
C GLU A 25 -7.47 -0.89 6.54
N THR A 26 -7.76 0.42 6.50
CA THR A 26 -6.73 1.47 6.43
C THR A 26 -5.80 1.43 7.62
N GLU A 27 -6.33 1.33 8.85
CA GLU A 27 -5.53 1.26 10.07
C GLU A 27 -4.59 0.04 10.08
N ALA A 28 -5.08 -1.10 9.62
CA ALA A 28 -4.28 -2.31 9.48
C ALA A 28 -3.14 -2.13 8.46
N VAL A 29 -3.44 -1.55 7.29
CA VAL A 29 -2.42 -1.28 6.25
C VAL A 29 -1.38 -0.29 6.75
N VAL A 30 -1.79 0.82 7.35
CA VAL A 30 -0.87 1.83 7.90
C VAL A 30 0.02 1.23 8.98
N SER A 31 -0.53 0.37 9.84
CA SER A 31 0.25 -0.32 10.87
C SER A 31 1.31 -1.25 10.28
N ILE A 32 0.99 -1.96 9.19
CA ILE A 32 1.95 -2.80 8.45
C ILE A 32 3.05 -1.94 7.82
N LEU A 33 2.69 -0.82 7.18
CA LEU A 33 3.65 0.09 6.58
C LEU A 33 4.58 0.71 7.63
N ALA A 34 4.05 1.07 8.81
CA ALA A 34 4.85 1.57 9.93
C ALA A 34 5.83 0.51 10.45
N ALA A 35 5.38 -0.75 10.58
CA ALA A 35 6.25 -1.86 10.96
C ALA A 35 7.34 -2.13 9.89
N ALA A 36 7.02 -1.93 8.60
CA ALA A 36 7.99 -2.05 7.52
C ALA A 36 9.06 -0.95 7.61
N GLN A 37 8.64 0.30 7.86
CA GLN A 37 9.56 1.42 8.09
C GLN A 37 10.44 1.23 9.33
N ALA A 38 9.91 0.59 10.38
CA ALA A 38 10.67 0.23 11.58
C ALA A 38 11.66 -0.94 11.36
N GLY A 39 11.55 -1.66 10.23
CA GLY A 39 12.36 -2.84 9.92
C GLY A 39 11.88 -4.15 10.55
N ASP A 40 10.71 -4.15 11.20
CA ASP A 40 10.12 -5.34 11.84
C ASP A 40 9.59 -6.34 10.79
N VAL A 41 9.14 -5.82 9.65
CA VAL A 41 8.66 -6.60 8.50
C VAL A 41 9.32 -6.12 7.21
N ILE A 42 9.39 -7.02 6.24
CA ILE A 42 9.87 -6.71 4.88
C ILE A 42 8.63 -6.64 3.99
N LEU A 43 8.38 -5.46 3.44
CA LEU A 43 7.35 -5.26 2.43
C LEU A 43 7.90 -5.72 1.08
N LEU A 44 7.16 -6.60 0.40
CA LEU A 44 7.50 -7.13 -0.92
C LEU A 44 6.86 -6.30 -2.03
N ASN A 45 7.50 -6.30 -3.20
CA ASN A 45 6.98 -5.70 -4.44
C ASN A 45 6.88 -6.77 -5.54
N SER A 46 6.20 -6.46 -6.65
CA SER A 46 6.20 -7.30 -7.85
C SER A 46 6.01 -6.47 -9.12
N GLU A 47 6.46 -7.01 -10.26
CA GLU A 47 6.20 -6.42 -11.57
C GLU A 47 4.69 -6.23 -11.83
N ALA A 48 3.85 -7.12 -11.28
CA ALA A 48 2.39 -7.00 -11.38
C ALA A 48 1.87 -5.78 -10.61
N LEU A 49 2.34 -5.54 -9.38
CA LEU A 49 1.96 -4.34 -8.60
C LEU A 49 2.43 -3.05 -9.26
N GLU A 50 3.64 -3.04 -9.81
CA GLU A 50 4.16 -1.88 -10.55
C GLU A 50 3.30 -1.58 -11.79
N TYR A 51 2.93 -2.62 -12.54
CA TYR A 51 2.06 -2.49 -13.70
C TYR A 51 0.65 -1.98 -13.33
N GLU A 52 0.04 -2.54 -12.29
CA GLU A 52 -1.27 -2.11 -11.79
C GLU A 52 -1.24 -0.66 -11.29
N THR A 53 -0.19 -0.30 -10.54
CA THR A 53 0.04 1.05 -10.04
C THR A 53 0.16 2.05 -11.20
N GLY A 54 0.90 1.68 -12.25
CA GLY A 54 1.04 2.50 -13.47
C GLY A 54 -0.29 2.76 -14.19
N ARG A 55 -1.31 1.93 -13.95
CA ARG A 55 -2.65 2.06 -14.55
C ARG A 55 -3.69 2.75 -13.66
N ILE A 56 -3.32 3.20 -12.47
CA ILE A 56 -4.20 4.02 -11.64
C ILE A 56 -4.48 5.35 -12.39
N PRO A 57 -5.75 5.67 -12.73
CA PRO A 57 -6.07 6.87 -13.50
C PRO A 57 -5.83 8.17 -12.73
N ASP A 58 -6.02 8.11 -11.41
CA ASP A 58 -5.80 9.24 -10.51
C ASP A 58 -4.29 9.40 -10.24
N GLU A 59 -3.76 10.56 -10.63
CA GLU A 59 -2.33 10.84 -10.53
C GLU A 59 -1.82 10.91 -9.10
N GLN A 60 -2.61 11.47 -8.19
CA GLN A 60 -2.24 11.56 -6.78
C GLN A 60 -2.17 10.16 -6.17
N ARG A 61 -3.20 9.33 -6.39
CA ARG A 61 -3.23 7.96 -5.87
C ARG A 61 -2.07 7.12 -6.42
N ARG A 62 -1.79 7.26 -7.71
CA ARG A 62 -0.65 6.58 -8.35
C ARG A 62 0.68 6.97 -7.70
N THR A 63 0.87 8.26 -7.43
CA THR A 63 2.11 8.78 -6.83
C THR A 63 2.31 8.25 -5.41
N GLU A 64 1.25 8.27 -4.59
CA GLU A 64 1.27 7.75 -3.22
C GLU A 64 1.59 6.25 -3.19
N VAL A 65 0.91 5.44 -4.02
CA VAL A 65 1.16 3.99 -4.08
C VAL A 65 2.56 3.69 -4.60
N ALA A 66 3.04 4.40 -5.62
CA ALA A 66 4.40 4.25 -6.14
C ALA A 66 5.47 4.59 -5.10
N ALA A 67 5.24 5.62 -4.27
CA ALA A 67 6.15 5.97 -3.18
C ALA A 67 6.26 4.85 -2.12
N VAL A 68 5.14 4.18 -1.82
CA VAL A 68 5.14 3.01 -0.94
C VAL A 68 5.91 1.85 -1.56
N LEU A 69 5.66 1.52 -2.84
CA LEU A 69 6.38 0.45 -3.53
C LEU A 69 7.89 0.71 -3.64
N ALA A 70 8.32 1.97 -3.77
CA ALA A 70 9.73 2.34 -3.78
C ALA A 70 10.44 2.08 -2.43
N SER A 71 9.70 1.93 -1.34
CA SER A 71 10.23 1.56 -0.02
C SER A 71 10.24 0.05 0.24
N ALA A 72 9.64 -0.74 -0.65
CA ALA A 72 9.62 -2.20 -0.57
C ALA A 72 10.96 -2.80 -1.03
N ASN A 73 11.34 -3.93 -0.44
CA ASN A 73 12.56 -4.66 -0.78
C ASN A 73 12.16 -6.05 -1.26
N GLU A 74 12.57 -6.37 -2.49
CA GLU A 74 12.42 -7.62 -3.29
C GLU A 74 11.59 -8.75 -2.65
#